data_AF-A0A8D1CD24-F1
#
_entry.id   AF-A0A8D1CD24-F1
#
_cell.length_a   1.000
_cell.length_b   1.000
_cell.length_c   1.000
_cell.angle_alpha   90.00
_cell.angle_beta   90.00
_cell.angle_gamma   90.00
#
_symmetry.space_group_name_H-M   'P 1'
#
loop_
_entity.id
_entity.type
_entity.pdbx_description
1 polymer ?
#
loop_
_entity_poly.entity_id
_entity_poly.type
_entity_poly.pdbx_seq_one_letter_code
_entity_poly.pdbx_strand_id
1 'polypeptide(L)'
;MQNTITEIKNSLEAANSRIQEAEERISEVEDRLVGIMDAEQKREKRLKTNEESLRELWDNVKRTNIRITGVPEGEEREKGTENIFQEVRAENFPNMEKEPLTQIQEAQQVPHKINPRRNTLRHILIKLTKIKDKEKILKAAREKKQVTYKGTPIRLLADFSAATLQARREWHHILNLMKGKNLQP
;
A
#
# COMPACT_ATOMS: atom_id res chain seq x y z
N MET A 1 -1.65 -61.03 51.72
CA MET A 1 -2.55 -60.93 50.55
C MET A 1 -3.67 -59.92 50.78
N GLN A 2 -4.49 -60.04 51.83
CA GLN A 2 -5.64 -59.13 52.05
C GLN A 2 -5.25 -57.63 52.10
N ASN A 3 -4.21 -57.26 52.87
CA ASN A 3 -3.80 -55.84 53.00
C ASN A 3 -3.36 -55.22 51.67
N THR A 4 -2.63 -55.97 50.85
CA THR A 4 -2.14 -55.53 49.53
C THR A 4 -3.30 -55.31 48.56
N ILE A 5 -4.35 -56.14 48.61
CA ILE A 5 -5.55 -55.99 47.77
C ILE A 5 -6.29 -54.70 48.14
N THR A 6 -6.40 -54.37 49.43
CA THR A 6 -7.06 -53.14 49.90
C THR A 6 -6.29 -51.88 49.48
N GLU A 7 -4.97 -51.90 49.58
CA GLU A 7 -4.11 -50.79 49.12
C GLU A 7 -4.24 -50.55 47.62
N ILE A 8 -4.26 -51.63 46.82
CA ILE A 8 -4.48 -51.54 45.36
C ILE A 8 -5.86 -50.93 45.07
N LYS A 9 -6.91 -51.37 45.78
CA LYS A 9 -8.26 -50.83 45.60
C LYS A 9 -8.33 -49.33 45.89
N ASN A 10 -7.74 -48.89 47.00
CA ASN A 10 -7.72 -47.47 47.37
C ASN A 10 -6.92 -46.64 46.35
N SER A 11 -5.79 -47.17 45.87
CA SER A 11 -5.01 -46.50 44.83
C SER A 11 -5.76 -46.41 43.50
N LEU A 12 -6.56 -47.42 43.16
CA LEU A 12 -7.39 -47.42 41.95
C LEU A 12 -8.52 -46.39 42.05
N GLU A 13 -9.19 -46.31 43.21
CA GLU A 13 -10.23 -45.30 43.46
C GLU A 13 -9.64 -43.87 43.37
N ALA A 14 -8.48 -43.64 43.98
CA ALA A 14 -7.79 -42.35 43.88
C ALA A 14 -7.36 -42.01 42.43
N ALA A 15 -6.92 -43.01 41.65
CA ALA A 15 -6.59 -42.82 40.25
C ALA A 15 -7.83 -42.47 39.42
N ASN A 16 -8.96 -43.15 39.65
CA ASN A 16 -10.22 -42.87 38.96
C ASN A 16 -10.73 -41.45 39.23
N SER A 17 -10.70 -40.98 40.48
CA SER A 17 -11.09 -39.61 40.80
C SER A 17 -10.20 -38.58 40.07
N ARG A 18 -8.89 -38.83 39.99
CA ARG A 18 -7.96 -37.97 39.24
C ARG A 18 -8.22 -37.97 37.74
N ILE A 19 -8.62 -39.12 37.17
CA ILE A 19 -8.98 -39.23 35.76
C ILE A 19 -10.25 -38.42 35.48
N GLN A 20 -11.28 -38.54 36.31
CA GLN A 20 -12.51 -37.77 36.16
C GLN A 20 -12.25 -36.26 36.25
N GLU A 21 -11.44 -35.81 37.22
CA GLU A 21 -11.04 -34.40 37.32
C GLU A 21 -10.28 -33.93 36.06
N ALA A 22 -9.39 -34.77 35.52
CA ALA A 22 -8.68 -34.46 34.29
C ALA A 22 -9.61 -34.39 33.08
N GLU A 23 -10.59 -35.29 32.96
CA GLU A 23 -11.60 -35.28 31.89
C GLU A 23 -12.45 -34.01 31.91
N GLU A 24 -12.93 -33.60 33.08
CA GLU A 24 -13.70 -32.35 33.25
C GLU A 24 -12.86 -31.13 32.85
N ARG A 25 -11.60 -31.08 33.29
CA ARG A 25 -10.67 -30.00 32.92
C ARG A 25 -10.33 -29.99 31.43
N ILE A 26 -10.22 -31.16 30.80
CA ILE A 26 -10.02 -31.26 29.35
C ILE A 26 -11.24 -30.70 28.63
N SER A 27 -12.46 -31.08 29.04
CA SER A 27 -13.70 -30.56 28.47
C SER A 27 -13.79 -29.03 28.58
N GLU A 28 -13.44 -28.46 29.74
CA GLU A 28 -13.44 -26.99 29.92
C GLU A 28 -12.42 -26.31 29.00
N VAL A 29 -11.23 -26.89 28.84
CA VAL A 29 -10.20 -26.35 27.95
C VAL A 29 -10.62 -26.45 26.48
N GLU A 30 -11.24 -27.54 26.07
CA GLU A 30 -11.76 -27.73 24.71
C GLU A 30 -12.81 -26.66 24.36
N ASP A 31 -13.79 -26.42 25.24
CA ASP A 31 -14.80 -25.37 25.06
C ASP A 31 -14.16 -23.98 24.95
N ARG A 32 -13.16 -23.70 25.79
CA ARG A 32 -12.41 -22.42 25.74
C ARG A 32 -11.63 -22.27 24.43
N LEU A 33 -11.03 -23.36 23.91
CA LEU A 33 -10.29 -23.34 22.65
C LEU A 33 -11.20 -23.00 21.48
N VAL A 34 -12.41 -23.58 21.41
CA VAL A 34 -13.40 -23.25 20.39
C VAL A 34 -13.75 -21.75 20.43
N GLY A 35 -14.01 -21.22 21.62
CA GLY A 35 -14.29 -19.78 21.80
C GLY A 35 -13.13 -18.87 21.37
N ILE A 36 -11.88 -19.29 21.59
CA ILE A 36 -10.69 -18.57 21.13
C ILE A 36 -10.61 -18.60 19.60
N MET A 37 -10.79 -19.76 18.97
CA MET A 37 -10.74 -19.91 17.52
C MET A 37 -11.78 -19.02 16.81
N ASP A 38 -13.02 -18.98 17.31
CA ASP A 38 -14.07 -18.12 16.76
C ASP A 38 -13.72 -16.63 16.90
N ALA A 39 -13.16 -16.24 18.05
CA ALA A 39 -12.70 -14.89 18.29
C ALA A 39 -11.53 -14.50 17.36
N GLU A 40 -10.60 -15.42 17.10
CA GLU A 40 -9.49 -15.23 16.16
C GLU A 40 -9.97 -15.06 14.72
N GLN A 41 -10.86 -15.93 14.25
CA GLN A 41 -11.45 -15.78 12.91
C GLN A 41 -12.18 -14.43 12.76
N LYS A 42 -12.91 -14.00 13.79
CA LYS A 42 -13.58 -12.70 13.80
C LYS A 42 -12.57 -11.55 13.78
N ARG A 43 -11.47 -11.64 14.53
CA ARG A 43 -10.39 -10.65 14.50
C ARG A 43 -9.71 -10.58 13.14
N GLU A 44 -9.44 -11.72 12.52
CA GLU A 44 -8.82 -11.79 11.20
C GLU A 44 -9.69 -11.12 10.13
N LYS A 45 -11.00 -11.40 10.12
CA LYS A 45 -11.95 -10.73 9.22
C LYS A 45 -11.94 -9.21 9.41
N ARG A 46 -11.93 -8.74 10.66
CA ARG A 46 -11.86 -7.30 10.97
C ARG A 46 -10.55 -6.68 10.50
N LEU A 47 -9.43 -7.36 10.66
CA LEU A 47 -8.12 -6.87 10.20
C LEU A 47 -8.09 -6.74 8.68
N LYS A 48 -8.58 -7.73 7.94
CA LYS A 48 -8.70 -7.68 6.47
C LYS A 48 -9.54 -6.48 6.02
N THR A 49 -10.73 -6.28 6.61
CA THR A 49 -11.58 -5.12 6.31
C THR A 49 -10.88 -3.79 6.63
N ASN A 50 -10.15 -3.71 7.74
CA ASN A 50 -9.41 -2.52 8.12
C ASN A 50 -8.26 -2.22 7.13
N GLU A 51 -7.53 -3.24 6.67
CA GLU A 51 -6.46 -3.08 5.67
C GLU A 51 -7.00 -2.56 4.34
N GLU A 52 -8.13 -3.09 3.88
CA GLU A 52 -8.80 -2.63 2.66
C GLU A 52 -9.29 -1.19 2.81
N SER A 53 -9.89 -0.85 3.96
CA SER A 53 -10.34 0.51 4.26
C SER A 53 -9.17 1.49 4.27
N LEU A 54 -8.03 1.10 4.85
CA LEU A 54 -6.80 1.91 4.86
C LEU A 54 -6.25 2.12 3.45
N ARG A 55 -6.25 1.07 2.61
CA ARG A 55 -5.85 1.16 1.20
C ARG A 55 -6.71 2.19 0.46
N GLU A 56 -8.03 2.12 0.60
CA GLU A 56 -8.96 3.05 -0.03
C GLU A 56 -8.81 4.49 0.46
N LEU A 57 -8.68 4.69 1.77
CA LEU A 57 -8.41 6.01 2.35
C LEU A 57 -7.12 6.62 1.82
N TRP A 58 -6.04 5.83 1.78
CA TRP A 58 -4.77 6.29 1.23
C TRP A 58 -4.84 6.63 -0.27
N ASP A 59 -5.50 5.79 -1.05
CA ASP A 59 -5.69 6.05 -2.48
C ASP A 59 -6.57 7.29 -2.71
N ASN A 60 -7.59 7.52 -1.86
CA ASN A 60 -8.40 8.73 -1.88
C ASN A 60 -7.58 9.99 -1.57
N VAL A 61 -6.73 9.94 -0.53
CA VAL A 61 -5.83 11.07 -0.19
C VAL A 61 -4.83 11.34 -1.32
N LYS A 62 -4.34 10.29 -1.98
CA LYS A 62 -3.38 10.37 -3.09
C LYS A 62 -4.05 10.59 -4.45
N ARG A 63 -5.38 10.66 -4.49
CA ARG A 63 -6.15 10.63 -5.74
C ARG A 63 -5.82 11.80 -6.64
N THR A 64 -5.45 12.95 -6.09
CA THR A 64 -5.04 14.14 -6.86
C THR A 64 -3.53 14.36 -6.96
N ASN A 65 -2.74 13.41 -6.48
CA ASN A 65 -1.27 13.50 -6.48
C ASN A 65 -0.65 13.00 -7.79
N ILE A 66 0.36 13.73 -8.27
CA ILE A 66 1.29 13.33 -9.33
C ILE A 66 2.69 13.21 -8.74
N ARG A 67 3.40 12.16 -9.13
CA ARG A 67 4.80 11.93 -8.78
C ARG A 67 5.69 12.18 -9.98
N ILE A 68 6.71 13.02 -9.82
CA ILE A 68 7.74 13.31 -10.83
C ILE A 68 9.05 12.66 -10.38
N THR A 69 9.70 11.93 -11.29
CA THR A 69 11.03 11.37 -11.06
C THR A 69 11.99 11.73 -12.18
N GLY A 70 13.30 11.79 -11.86
CA GLY A 70 14.36 12.16 -12.81
C GLY A 70 14.77 13.63 -12.79
N VAL A 71 14.17 14.45 -11.92
CA VAL A 71 14.56 15.85 -11.73
C VAL A 71 15.84 15.91 -10.88
N PRO A 72 16.90 16.62 -11.32
CA PRO A 72 18.13 16.82 -10.54
C PRO A 72 17.86 17.44 -9.17
N GLU A 73 18.65 17.08 -8.14
CA GLU A 73 18.52 17.70 -6.82
C GLU A 73 19.06 19.14 -6.83
N GLY A 74 18.43 20.03 -6.06
CA GLY A 74 18.88 21.42 -5.89
C GLY A 74 18.15 22.43 -6.76
N GLU A 75 17.55 21.99 -7.87
CA GLU A 75 16.64 22.79 -8.71
C GLU A 75 15.47 23.36 -7.90
N GLU A 76 15.00 22.62 -6.88
CA GLU A 76 13.90 23.08 -6.05
C GLU A 76 14.25 24.28 -5.16
N ARG A 77 15.52 24.46 -4.79
CA ARG A 77 15.94 25.54 -3.88
C ARG A 77 15.99 26.89 -4.58
N GLU A 78 16.27 26.89 -5.88
CA GLU A 78 16.38 28.10 -6.68
C GLU A 78 15.01 28.60 -7.13
N LYS A 79 14.16 27.70 -7.63
CA LYS A 79 12.90 28.06 -8.27
C LYS A 79 11.65 27.61 -7.52
N GLY A 80 11.76 26.73 -6.53
CA GLY A 80 10.60 26.08 -5.92
C GLY A 80 10.05 24.94 -6.77
N THR A 81 9.55 23.90 -6.08
CA THR A 81 8.96 22.69 -6.69
C THR A 81 7.75 22.96 -7.58
N GLU A 82 6.99 24.02 -7.29
CA GLU A 82 5.85 24.42 -8.11
C GLU A 82 6.30 24.88 -9.50
N ASN A 83 7.32 25.73 -9.57
CA ASN A 83 7.85 26.25 -10.83
C ASN A 83 8.43 25.15 -11.72
N ILE A 84 9.08 24.13 -11.13
CA ILE A 84 9.55 22.94 -11.87
C ILE A 84 8.38 22.28 -12.61
N PHE A 85 7.24 22.11 -11.95
CA PHE A 85 6.06 21.51 -12.60
C PHE A 85 5.48 22.40 -13.70
N GLN A 86 5.47 23.73 -13.50
CA GLN A 86 5.03 24.68 -14.54
C GLN A 86 5.95 24.64 -15.76
N GLU A 87 7.28 24.60 -15.57
CA GLU A 87 8.27 24.46 -16.64
C GLU A 87 8.10 23.14 -17.41
N VAL A 88 7.95 22.02 -16.70
CA VAL A 88 7.65 20.72 -17.32
C VAL A 88 6.37 20.79 -18.14
N ARG A 89 5.33 21.46 -17.63
CA ARG A 89 4.08 21.60 -18.36
C ARG A 89 4.24 22.42 -19.63
N ALA A 90 4.89 23.58 -19.57
CA ALA A 90 5.11 24.46 -20.71
C ALA A 90 5.97 23.76 -21.78
N GLU A 91 7.04 23.08 -21.37
CA GLU A 91 7.94 22.35 -22.27
C GLU A 91 7.23 21.18 -22.97
N ASN A 92 6.33 20.48 -22.27
CA ASN A 92 5.80 19.21 -22.77
C ASN A 92 4.38 19.28 -23.33
N PHE A 93 3.54 20.17 -22.79
CA PHE A 93 2.10 20.21 -23.04
C PHE A 93 1.61 21.63 -23.39
N PRO A 94 2.17 22.31 -24.41
CA PRO A 94 1.84 23.71 -24.74
C PRO A 94 0.35 23.89 -25.09
N ASN A 95 -0.29 22.86 -25.64
CA ASN A 95 -1.72 22.89 -25.96
C ASN A 95 -2.63 22.97 -24.71
N MET A 96 -2.11 22.61 -23.53
CA MET A 96 -2.84 22.73 -22.26
C MET A 96 -2.76 24.13 -21.66
N GLU A 97 -1.85 24.98 -22.14
CA GLU A 97 -1.61 26.32 -21.58
C GLU A 97 -2.78 27.28 -21.85
N LYS A 98 -3.58 27.00 -22.89
CA LYS A 98 -4.80 27.73 -23.22
C LYS A 98 -5.97 27.46 -22.26
N GLU A 99 -5.89 26.39 -21.47
CA GLU A 99 -6.88 26.08 -20.45
C GLU A 99 -6.31 26.37 -19.06
N PRO A 100 -7.06 27.10 -18.20
CA PRO A 100 -6.61 27.31 -16.82
C PRO A 100 -6.70 25.98 -16.05
N LEU A 101 -5.56 25.30 -15.91
CA LEU A 101 -5.43 24.22 -14.94
C LEU A 101 -5.59 24.78 -13.53
N THR A 102 -6.28 24.04 -12.67
CA THR A 102 -6.55 24.48 -11.30
C THR A 102 -5.23 24.58 -10.51
N GLN A 103 -5.19 25.54 -9.57
CA GLN A 103 -4.07 25.81 -8.68
C GLN A 103 -3.50 24.53 -8.06
N ILE A 104 -2.16 24.48 -7.97
CA ILE A 104 -1.43 23.46 -7.24
C ILE A 104 -1.70 23.70 -5.75
N GLN A 105 -2.20 22.67 -5.06
CA GLN A 105 -2.45 22.78 -3.63
C GLN A 105 -1.14 22.68 -2.84
N GLU A 106 -0.26 21.79 -3.28
CA GLU A 106 1.01 21.53 -2.63
C GLU A 106 2.01 20.98 -3.64
N ALA A 107 3.26 21.42 -3.55
CA ALA A 107 4.36 20.88 -4.34
C ALA A 107 5.55 20.70 -3.41
N GLN A 108 6.04 19.48 -3.26
CA GLN A 108 7.16 19.22 -2.36
C GLN A 108 8.01 18.05 -2.83
N GLN A 109 9.28 18.06 -2.45
CA GLN A 109 10.17 16.93 -2.70
C GLN A 109 10.18 15.99 -1.50
N VAL A 110 10.02 14.69 -1.78
CA VAL A 110 9.80 13.68 -0.75
C VAL A 110 10.90 12.61 -0.82
N PRO A 111 11.56 12.30 0.32
CA PRO A 111 11.43 12.94 1.64
C PRO A 111 12.03 14.36 1.68
N HIS A 112 11.53 15.21 2.57
CA HIS A 112 11.97 16.61 2.67
C HIS A 112 13.48 16.76 2.95
N LYS A 113 14.06 15.87 3.77
CA LYS A 113 15.49 15.86 4.07
C LYS A 113 16.27 15.03 3.05
N ILE A 114 17.36 15.60 2.54
CA ILE A 114 18.34 14.89 1.71
C ILE A 114 19.06 13.89 2.61
N ASN A 115 19.13 12.63 2.17
CA ASN A 115 19.95 11.62 2.81
C ASN A 115 21.23 11.43 1.99
N PRO A 116 22.41 11.87 2.47
CA PRO A 116 23.66 11.79 1.72
C PRO A 116 24.10 10.35 1.39
N ARG A 117 23.50 9.33 2.03
CA ARG A 117 23.77 7.92 1.74
C ARG A 117 22.94 7.37 0.57
N ARG A 118 21.96 8.13 0.06
CA ARG A 118 21.11 7.70 -1.07
C ARG A 118 21.60 8.35 -2.36
N ASN A 119 21.96 7.52 -3.34
CA ASN A 119 22.38 7.98 -4.66
C ASN A 119 21.19 8.19 -5.63
N THR A 120 19.97 7.85 -5.21
CA THR A 120 18.76 8.04 -6.02
C THR A 120 18.17 9.43 -5.82
N LEU A 121 17.89 10.12 -6.93
CA LEU A 121 17.18 11.39 -6.93
C LEU A 121 15.84 11.27 -6.20
N ARG A 122 15.53 12.23 -5.32
CA ARG A 122 14.22 12.29 -4.68
C ARG A 122 13.13 12.60 -5.69
N HIS A 123 11.92 12.16 -5.39
CA HIS A 123 10.76 12.43 -6.23
C HIS A 123 10.05 13.69 -5.78
N ILE A 124 9.45 14.40 -6.73
CA ILE A 124 8.58 15.54 -6.43
C ILE A 124 7.15 15.02 -6.39
N LEU A 125 6.41 15.40 -5.35
CA LEU A 125 4.99 15.17 -5.18
C LEU A 125 4.25 16.48 -5.44
N ILE A 126 3.37 16.47 -6.43
CA ILE A 126 2.49 17.58 -6.76
C ILE A 126 1.06 17.17 -6.42
N LYS A 127 0.41 17.90 -5.52
CA LYS A 127 -0.99 17.73 -5.19
C LYS A 127 -1.82 18.76 -5.94
N LEU A 128 -2.67 18.26 -6.83
CA LEU A 128 -3.62 19.10 -7.55
C LEU A 128 -4.92 19.23 -6.75
N THR A 129 -5.64 20.31 -6.98
CA THR A 129 -6.96 20.54 -6.38
C THR A 129 -8.06 19.70 -7.03
N LYS A 130 -7.94 19.40 -8.33
CA LYS A 130 -8.91 18.59 -9.07
C LYS A 130 -8.31 17.31 -9.63
N ILE A 131 -9.06 16.22 -9.53
CA ILE A 131 -8.67 14.93 -10.13
C ILE A 131 -8.65 14.95 -11.66
N LYS A 132 -9.57 15.69 -12.28
CA LYS A 132 -9.66 15.79 -13.75
C LYS A 132 -8.35 16.33 -14.34
N ASP A 133 -7.74 17.30 -13.67
CA ASP A 133 -6.47 17.90 -14.08
C ASP A 133 -5.33 16.87 -14.02
N LYS A 134 -5.27 16.08 -12.93
CA LYS A 134 -4.32 14.96 -12.83
C LYS A 134 -4.48 13.97 -13.97
N GLU A 135 -5.71 13.53 -14.23
CA GLU A 135 -5.99 12.54 -15.26
C GLU A 135 -5.60 13.05 -16.65
N LYS A 136 -5.92 14.32 -16.93
CA LYS A 136 -5.56 14.98 -18.19
C LYS A 136 -4.04 15.02 -18.39
N ILE A 137 -3.29 15.44 -17.38
CA ILE A 137 -1.82 15.55 -17.45
C ILE A 137 -1.16 14.19 -17.60
N LEU A 138 -1.59 13.19 -16.84
CA LEU A 138 -1.06 11.82 -16.95
C LEU A 138 -1.42 11.17 -18.30
N LYS A 139 -2.59 11.48 -18.87
CA LYS A 139 -2.98 11.03 -20.20
C LYS A 139 -2.07 11.65 -21.26
N ALA A 140 -1.88 12.96 -21.24
CA ALA A 140 -0.99 13.66 -22.17
C ALA A 140 0.46 13.18 -22.07
N ALA A 141 0.94 12.91 -20.84
CA ALA A 141 2.27 12.34 -20.62
C ALA A 141 2.43 10.95 -21.28
N ARG A 142 1.40 10.10 -21.21
CA ARG A 142 1.39 8.78 -21.88
C ARG A 142 1.36 8.91 -23.40
N GLU A 143 0.57 9.83 -23.93
CA GLU A 143 0.45 10.09 -25.38
C GLU A 143 1.75 10.63 -25.96
N LYS A 144 2.43 11.55 -25.25
CA LYS A 144 3.73 12.11 -25.66
C LYS A 144 4.86 11.07 -25.64
N LYS A 145 4.75 10.03 -24.81
CA LYS A 145 5.75 8.96 -24.54
C LYS A 145 7.04 9.43 -23.85
N GLN A 146 7.60 10.58 -24.27
CA GLN A 146 8.81 11.16 -23.69
C GLN A 146 8.49 12.54 -23.10
N VAL A 147 8.64 12.65 -21.78
CA VAL A 147 8.51 13.91 -21.05
C VAL A 147 9.90 14.35 -20.63
N THR A 148 10.24 15.63 -20.84
CA THR A 148 11.55 16.19 -20.52
C THR A 148 11.45 17.35 -19.54
N TYR A 149 12.55 17.63 -18.86
CA TYR A 149 12.75 18.83 -18.06
C TYR A 149 14.12 19.40 -18.39
N LYS A 150 14.17 20.58 -19.01
CA LYS A 150 15.43 21.19 -19.50
C LYS A 150 16.21 20.20 -20.38
N GLY A 151 15.51 19.48 -21.26
CA GLY A 151 16.10 18.44 -22.11
C GLY A 151 16.44 17.11 -21.42
N THR A 152 16.34 17.00 -20.10
CA THR A 152 16.55 15.75 -19.36
C THR A 152 15.27 14.91 -19.31
N PRO A 153 15.29 13.61 -19.69
CA PRO A 153 14.10 12.77 -19.61
C PRO A 153 13.62 12.58 -18.16
N ILE A 154 12.32 12.79 -17.94
CA ILE A 154 11.66 12.59 -16.64
C ILE A 154 10.43 11.68 -16.78
N ARG A 155 9.88 11.23 -15.65
CA ARG A 155 8.65 10.42 -15.63
C ARG A 155 7.60 11.06 -14.74
N LEU A 156 6.39 11.19 -15.28
CA LEU A 156 5.18 11.57 -14.55
C LEU A 156 4.37 10.30 -14.25
N LEU A 157 4.12 10.06 -12.98
CA LEU A 157 3.46 8.85 -12.47
C LEU A 157 2.28 9.24 -11.56
N ALA A 158 1.26 8.40 -11.53
CA ALA A 158 0.24 8.50 -10.48
C ALA A 158 0.82 8.01 -9.14
N ASP A 159 0.52 8.73 -8.07
CA ASP A 159 0.80 8.30 -6.70
C ASP A 159 -0.33 7.37 -6.22
N PHE A 160 0.05 6.23 -5.66
CA PHE A 160 -0.84 5.18 -5.15
C PHE A 160 -0.35 4.71 -3.78
N SER A 161 -1.24 4.10 -3.00
CA SER A 161 -0.87 3.38 -1.79
C SER A 161 0.08 2.21 -2.09
N ALA A 162 0.83 1.77 -1.08
CA ALA A 162 1.75 0.64 -1.23
C ALA A 162 1.01 -0.65 -1.64
N ALA A 163 -0.16 -0.90 -1.06
CA ALA A 163 -1.00 -2.05 -1.39
C ALA A 163 -1.46 -2.01 -2.86
N THR A 164 -1.89 -0.85 -3.36
CA THR A 164 -2.31 -0.70 -4.76
C THR A 164 -1.13 -0.79 -5.73
N LEU A 165 0.05 -0.28 -5.36
CA LEU A 165 1.28 -0.49 -6.13
C LEU A 165 1.68 -1.96 -6.19
N GLN A 166 1.53 -2.69 -5.09
CA GLN A 166 1.84 -4.11 -5.01
C GLN A 166 0.89 -4.94 -5.88
N ALA A 167 -0.43 -4.74 -5.76
CA ALA A 167 -1.42 -5.38 -6.61
C ALA A 167 -1.14 -5.14 -8.10
N ARG A 168 -0.78 -3.90 -8.49
CA ARG A 168 -0.40 -3.58 -9.88
C ARG A 168 0.84 -4.34 -10.38
N ARG A 169 1.81 -4.63 -9.50
CA ARG A 169 3.01 -5.42 -9.85
C ARG A 169 2.65 -6.87 -10.08
N GLU A 170 1.77 -7.44 -9.25
CA GLU A 170 1.27 -8.81 -9.41
C GLU A 170 0.54 -8.98 -10.74
N TRP A 171 -0.27 -7.99 -11.13
CA TRP A 171 -0.92 -7.96 -12.44
C TRP A 171 0.02 -7.72 -13.63
N HIS A 172 1.25 -7.22 -13.41
CA HIS A 172 2.15 -6.83 -14.50
C HIS A 172 2.51 -8.00 -15.43
N HIS A 173 2.78 -9.18 -14.84
CA HIS A 173 3.09 -10.38 -15.63
C HIS A 173 1.90 -10.80 -16.51
N ILE A 174 0.69 -10.80 -15.94
CA ILE A 174 -0.54 -11.16 -16.65
C ILE A 174 -0.83 -10.17 -17.79
N LEU A 175 -0.67 -8.86 -17.53
CA LEU A 175 -0.84 -7.82 -18.55
C LEU A 175 0.16 -7.99 -19.72
N ASN A 176 1.40 -8.39 -19.44
CA ASN A 176 2.39 -8.64 -20.49
C ASN A 176 2.03 -9.87 -21.33
N LEU A 177 1.51 -10.94 -20.72
CA LEU A 177 1.02 -12.11 -21.44
C LEU A 177 -0.18 -11.78 -22.35
N MET A 178 -1.13 -10.98 -21.86
CA MET A 178 -2.29 -10.55 -22.65
C MET A 178 -1.88 -9.72 -23.87
N LYS A 179 -0.95 -8.78 -23.69
CA LYS A 179 -0.39 -7.99 -24.80
C LYS A 179 0.28 -8.86 -25.86
N GLY A 180 1.02 -9.90 -25.45
CA GLY A 180 1.62 -10.87 -26.37
C GLY A 180 0.59 -11.64 -27.22
N LYS A 181 -0.65 -11.73 -26.75
CA LYS A 181 -1.78 -12.35 -27.48
C LYS A 181 -2.63 -11.33 -28.26
N ASN A 182 -2.13 -10.09 -28.44
CA ASN A 182 -2.88 -8.98 -29.05
C ASN A 182 -4.21 -8.65 -28.36
N LEU A 183 -4.38 -9.06 -27.10
CA LEU A 183 -5.50 -8.61 -26.29
C LEU A 183 -5.14 -7.22 -25.74
N GLN A 184 -6.06 -6.26 -25.87
CA GLN A 184 -5.97 -4.95 -25.26
C GLN A 184 -6.87 -4.89 -24.02
N PRO A 185 -6.39 -5.36 -22.85
CA PRO A 185 -7.07 -5.17 -21.57
C PRO A 185 -6.99 -3.72 -21.08
#